data_AF-A0A930ZHZ6-F1
#
_entry.id   AF-A0A930ZHZ6-F1
#
_cell.length_a   1.000
_cell.length_b   1.000
_cell.length_c   1.000
_cell.angle_alpha   90.00
_cell.angle_beta   90.00
_cell.angle_gamma   90.00
#
_symmetry.space_group_name_H-M   'P 1'
#
loop_
_entity.id
_entity.type
_entity.pdbx_description
1 polymer ?
#
loop_
_entity_poly.entity_id
_entity_poly.type
_entity_poly.pdbx_seq_one_letter_code
_entity_poly.pdbx_strand_id
1 'polypeptide(L)'
;MELVALPHWHDPGKRRLLATRAAHERDAETLWSLVQAYLRGYGRKGAAVSPRTLRNYSVALRDYLEWAWPADSPAPQVAILEAGRDELGRYLADLQEHGSFLTGEPLAPGTLALRLAGVRALYRALRWAGAAADPEGFPSVHDPTPAHERRPALPQALYKRLLLYLSGDDVESQRDHLAARLMGEAGLRLSEVVGLEVGHVLLGEGLLEVRKGKGGKARTLPLGRGLVRE
;
A
#
# COMPACT_ATOMS: atom_id res chain seq x y z
N MET A 1 19.69 13.19 -7.59
CA MET A 1 19.40 11.74 -7.76
C MET A 1 20.71 11.02 -7.48
N GLU A 2 21.00 10.77 -6.20
CA GLU A 2 22.18 10.00 -5.79
C GLU A 2 21.85 8.51 -5.90
N LEU A 3 22.62 7.81 -6.74
CA LEU A 3 22.64 6.36 -6.80
C LEU A 3 23.39 5.84 -5.58
N VAL A 4 22.73 5.80 -4.43
CA VAL A 4 23.23 4.99 -3.29
C VAL A 4 23.20 3.55 -3.76
N ALA A 5 24.37 2.92 -3.87
CA ALA A 5 24.51 1.52 -4.20
C ALA A 5 23.69 0.69 -3.20
N LEU A 6 22.55 0.15 -3.65
CA LEU A 6 21.73 -0.68 -2.79
C LEU A 6 22.58 -1.87 -2.30
N PRO A 7 22.58 -2.18 -0.99
CA PRO A 7 23.37 -3.28 -0.46
C PRO A 7 23.07 -4.58 -1.22
N HIS A 8 24.10 -5.36 -1.53
CA HIS A 8 23.95 -6.65 -2.20
C HIS A 8 23.29 -7.68 -1.28
N TRP A 9 21.97 -7.61 -1.14
CA TRP A 9 21.15 -8.52 -0.33
C TRP A 9 21.12 -9.99 -0.82
N HIS A 10 21.82 -10.28 -1.91
CA HIS A 10 21.90 -11.59 -2.56
C HIS A 10 22.86 -12.56 -1.86
N ASP A 11 23.83 -12.06 -1.10
CA ASP A 11 24.77 -12.87 -0.31
C ASP A 11 24.19 -13.11 1.10
N PRO A 12 23.86 -14.36 1.48
CA PRO A 12 23.25 -14.65 2.79
C PRO A 12 24.12 -14.23 3.99
N GLY A 13 25.45 -14.41 3.90
CA GLY A 13 26.37 -14.08 4.98
C GLY A 13 26.48 -12.57 5.18
N LYS A 14 26.58 -11.81 4.08
CA LYS A 14 26.60 -10.34 4.12
C LYS A 14 25.26 -9.77 4.54
N ARG A 15 24.15 -10.35 4.09
CA ARG A 15 22.79 -9.90 4.43
C ARG A 15 22.53 -9.92 5.94
N ARG A 16 22.89 -11.00 6.64
CA ARG A 16 22.73 -11.09 8.10
C ARG A 16 23.50 -9.97 8.79
N LEU A 17 24.78 -9.83 8.49
CA LEU A 17 25.66 -8.83 9.09
C LEU A 17 25.12 -7.41 8.86
N LEU A 18 24.75 -7.08 7.62
CA LEU A 18 24.21 -5.77 7.26
C LEU A 18 22.89 -5.47 7.97
N ALA A 19 21.97 -6.44 8.04
CA ALA A 19 20.69 -6.26 8.72
C ALA A 19 20.86 -6.08 10.23
N THR A 20 21.71 -6.88 10.87
CA THR A 20 22.04 -6.76 12.30
C THR A 20 22.69 -5.40 12.59
N ARG A 21 23.66 -5.00 11.77
CA ARG A 21 24.33 -3.70 11.90
C ARG A 21 23.33 -2.54 11.76
N ALA A 22 22.49 -2.56 10.72
CA ALA A 22 21.47 -1.52 10.51
C ALA A 22 20.50 -1.39 11.68
N ALA A 23 20.10 -2.51 12.30
CA ALA A 23 19.26 -2.47 13.49
C ALA A 23 19.96 -1.84 14.71
N HIS A 24 21.24 -2.15 14.93
CA HIS A 24 22.02 -1.56 16.02
C HIS A 24 22.34 -0.08 15.79
N GLU A 25 22.67 0.30 14.56
CA GLU A 25 23.00 1.68 14.16
C GLU A 25 21.75 2.55 13.92
N ARG A 26 20.55 1.98 14.10
CA ARG A 26 19.25 2.65 13.87
C ARG A 26 19.08 3.19 12.44
N ASP A 27 19.66 2.48 11.46
CA ASP A 27 19.63 2.85 10.05
C ASP A 27 18.31 2.39 9.39
N ALA A 28 17.33 3.29 9.42
CA ALA A 28 16.02 3.09 8.81
C ALA A 28 16.08 2.92 7.28
N GLU A 29 17.04 3.55 6.60
CA GLU A 29 17.17 3.48 5.14
C GLU A 29 17.66 2.10 4.70
N THR A 30 18.69 1.58 5.38
CA THR A 30 19.20 0.23 5.10
C THR A 30 18.14 -0.82 5.44
N LEU A 31 17.43 -0.71 6.56
CA LEU A 31 16.31 -1.61 6.89
C LEU A 31 15.18 -1.54 5.86
N TRP A 32 14.85 -0.35 5.36
CA TRP A 32 13.88 -0.23 4.28
C TRP A 32 14.37 -0.90 2.99
N SER A 33 15.65 -0.74 2.64
CA SER A 33 16.21 -1.41 1.46
C SER A 33 16.17 -2.94 1.57
N LEU A 34 16.35 -3.50 2.78
CA LEU A 34 16.18 -4.93 3.09
C LEU A 34 14.75 -5.37 2.80
N VAL A 35 13.77 -4.62 3.31
CA VAL A 35 12.34 -4.90 3.08
C VAL A 35 11.98 -4.85 1.60
N GLN A 36 12.49 -3.85 0.87
CA GLN A 36 12.27 -3.75 -0.57
C GLN A 36 12.85 -4.94 -1.33
N ALA A 37 14.07 -5.36 -1.00
CA ALA A 37 14.72 -6.53 -1.60
C ALA A 37 13.94 -7.82 -1.31
N TYR A 38 13.52 -8.01 -0.05
CA TYR A 38 12.69 -9.14 0.35
C TYR A 38 11.35 -9.17 -0.42
N LEU A 39 10.61 -8.06 -0.46
CA LEU A 39 9.30 -8.02 -1.11
C LEU A 39 9.37 -8.29 -2.62
N ARG A 40 10.44 -7.82 -3.29
CA ARG A 40 10.65 -8.00 -4.73
C ARG A 40 11.18 -9.39 -5.09
N GLY A 41 12.01 -9.99 -4.25
CA GLY A 41 12.62 -11.30 -4.51
C GLY A 41 11.84 -12.49 -3.96
N TYR A 42 11.28 -12.35 -2.75
CA TYR A 42 10.76 -13.48 -1.96
C TYR A 42 9.31 -13.27 -1.48
N GLY A 43 8.77 -12.05 -1.63
CA GLY A 43 7.36 -11.79 -1.34
C GLY A 43 6.45 -12.50 -2.34
N ARG A 44 5.20 -12.79 -1.94
CA ARG A 44 4.19 -13.48 -2.77
C ARG A 44 3.98 -12.85 -4.16
N LYS A 45 4.15 -11.53 -4.28
CA LYS A 45 4.02 -10.80 -5.56
C LYS A 45 5.34 -10.67 -6.31
N GLY A 46 6.47 -10.91 -5.66
CA GLY A 46 7.81 -10.70 -6.21
C GLY A 46 7.94 -9.34 -6.91
N ALA A 47 8.51 -9.36 -8.11
CA ALA A 47 8.70 -8.19 -8.96
C ALA A 47 7.39 -7.42 -9.28
N ALA A 48 6.22 -8.05 -9.14
CA ALA A 48 4.92 -7.41 -9.36
C ALA A 48 4.37 -6.65 -8.13
N VAL A 49 5.18 -6.45 -7.08
CA VAL A 49 4.79 -5.58 -5.95
C VAL A 49 4.56 -4.14 -6.44
N SER A 50 3.39 -3.56 -6.12
CA SER A 50 3.04 -2.24 -6.63
C SER A 50 3.84 -1.12 -5.95
N PRO A 51 4.17 -0.02 -6.66
CA PRO A 51 4.82 1.15 -6.05
C PRO A 51 4.04 1.72 -4.86
N ARG A 52 2.70 1.68 -4.91
CA ARG A 52 1.85 2.09 -3.79
C ARG A 52 2.03 1.21 -2.56
N THR A 53 2.17 -0.11 -2.73
CA THR A 53 2.45 -1.02 -1.61
C THR A 53 3.81 -0.69 -0.99
N LEU A 54 4.83 -0.44 -1.82
CA LEU A 54 6.15 -0.05 -1.33
C LEU A 54 6.09 1.27 -0.55
N ARG A 55 5.43 2.31 -1.07
CA ARG A 55 5.24 3.57 -0.34
C ARG A 55 4.53 3.37 1.00
N ASN A 56 3.42 2.63 1.00
CA ASN A 56 2.67 2.38 2.22
C ASN A 56 3.50 1.64 3.29
N TYR A 57 4.30 0.64 2.88
CA TYR A 57 5.16 -0.10 3.80
C TYR A 57 6.39 0.71 4.24
N SER A 58 6.90 1.60 3.40
CA SER A 58 7.94 2.56 3.79
C SER A 58 7.46 3.48 4.91
N VAL A 59 6.27 4.05 4.77
CA VAL A 59 5.68 4.88 5.83
C VAL A 59 5.43 4.05 7.09
N ALA A 60 4.91 2.82 6.95
CA ALA A 60 4.70 1.95 8.09
C ALA A 60 5.98 1.59 8.85
N LEU A 61 7.08 1.31 8.13
CA LEU A 61 8.37 1.05 8.74
C LEU A 61 8.90 2.29 9.44
N ARG A 62 8.86 3.46 8.80
CA ARG A 62 9.33 4.72 9.41
C ARG A 62 8.56 5.06 10.68
N ASP A 63 7.24 4.93 10.65
CA ASP A 63 6.36 5.18 11.79
C ASP A 63 6.67 4.24 12.96
N TYR A 64 6.90 2.96 12.67
CA TYR A 64 7.34 1.99 13.67
C TYR A 64 8.74 2.25 14.23
N LEU A 65 9.69 2.65 13.38
CA LEU A 65 11.06 2.94 13.81
C LEU A 65 11.16 4.23 14.60
N GLU A 66 10.36 5.25 14.27
CA GLU A 66 10.24 6.48 15.08
C GLU A 66 9.75 6.13 16.49
N TRP A 67 8.74 5.27 16.59
CA TRP A 67 8.28 4.76 17.88
C TRP A 67 9.34 3.90 18.57
N ALA A 68 9.98 2.96 17.88
CA ALA A 68 10.95 2.04 18.49
C ALA A 68 12.23 2.77 18.94
N TRP A 69 12.61 3.83 18.23
CA TRP A 69 13.84 4.59 18.39
C TRP A 69 13.57 6.10 18.47
N PRO A 70 12.87 6.59 19.52
CA PRO A 70 12.57 8.01 19.65
C PRO A 70 13.85 8.84 19.62
N ALA A 71 13.86 9.93 18.86
CA ALA A 71 15.03 10.81 18.71
C ALA A 71 15.52 11.36 20.06
N ASP A 72 14.58 11.63 20.97
CA ASP A 72 14.86 12.19 22.29
C ASP A 72 15.32 11.14 23.33
N SER A 73 15.49 9.88 22.92
CA SER A 73 15.94 8.81 23.80
C SER A 73 17.37 8.35 23.48
N PRO A 74 18.28 8.33 24.49
CA PRO A 74 19.65 7.85 24.30
C PRO A 74 19.70 6.37 23.91
N ALA A 75 18.68 5.58 24.29
CA ALA A 75 18.56 4.16 24.01
C ALA A 75 17.28 3.85 23.23
N PRO A 76 17.27 2.79 22.37
CA PRO A 76 16.03 2.35 21.75
C PRO A 76 15.07 1.85 22.82
N GLN A 77 13.78 2.19 22.74
CA GLN A 77 12.78 1.60 23.64
C GLN A 77 12.43 0.17 23.23
N VAL A 78 12.77 -0.23 22.00
CA VAL A 78 12.61 -1.59 21.49
C VAL A 78 13.88 -2.06 20.79
N ALA A 79 14.43 -3.17 21.28
CA ALA A 79 15.41 -3.96 20.55
C ALA A 79 14.70 -4.73 19.42
N ILE A 80 14.61 -4.15 18.23
CA ILE A 80 13.81 -4.70 17.11
C ILE A 80 14.24 -6.09 16.64
N LEU A 81 15.43 -6.57 17.01
CA LEU A 81 15.88 -7.94 16.70
C LEU A 81 15.31 -8.98 17.68
N GLU A 82 14.86 -8.53 18.84
CA GLU A 82 14.36 -9.35 19.96
C GLU A 82 12.88 -9.10 20.26
N ALA A 83 12.27 -8.14 19.58
CA ALA A 83 10.89 -7.73 19.82
C ALA A 83 9.90 -8.89 19.65
N GLY A 84 9.02 -9.04 20.64
CA GLY A 84 8.01 -10.09 20.70
C GLY A 84 6.59 -9.55 20.62
N ARG A 85 5.67 -10.37 21.11
CA ARG A 85 4.23 -10.03 21.23
C ARG A 85 4.03 -8.73 22.01
N ASP A 86 4.77 -8.53 23.10
CA ASP A 86 4.53 -7.44 24.04
C ASP A 86 4.95 -6.08 23.44
N GLU A 87 6.12 -6.01 22.80
CA GLU A 87 6.57 -4.80 22.08
C GLU A 87 5.58 -4.44 20.98
N LEU A 88 5.16 -5.41 20.18
CA LEU A 88 4.23 -5.16 19.08
C LEU A 88 2.83 -4.79 19.58
N GLY A 89 2.40 -5.36 20.71
CA GLY A 89 1.16 -5.00 21.39
C GLY A 89 1.19 -3.56 21.89
N ARG A 90 2.30 -3.14 22.52
CA ARG A 90 2.52 -1.75 22.93
C ARG A 90 2.50 -0.80 21.74
N TYR A 91 3.19 -1.13 20.64
CA TYR A 91 3.13 -0.32 19.42
C TYR A 91 1.71 -0.10 18.91
N LEU A 92 0.89 -1.16 18.87
CA LEU A 92 -0.51 -1.02 18.45
C LEU A 92 -1.31 -0.15 19.43
N ALA A 93 -1.16 -0.35 20.73
CA ALA A 93 -1.84 0.44 21.75
C ALA A 93 -1.47 1.93 21.61
N ASP A 94 -0.18 2.23 21.48
CA ASP A 94 0.26 3.61 21.38
C ASP A 94 -0.18 4.27 20.06
N LEU A 95 -0.23 3.53 18.94
CA LEU A 95 -0.83 4.04 17.69
C LEU A 95 -2.33 4.35 17.82
N GLN A 96 -3.06 3.58 18.64
CA GLN A 96 -4.49 3.79 18.88
C GLN A 96 -4.75 4.98 19.79
N GLU A 97 -3.89 5.21 20.78
CA GLU A 97 -4.00 6.29 21.75
C GLU A 97 -3.48 7.62 21.19
N HIS A 98 -2.30 7.60 20.55
CA HIS A 98 -1.56 8.80 20.18
C HIS A 98 -1.55 9.09 18.66
N GLY A 99 -2.04 8.14 17.85
CA GLY A 99 -2.00 8.27 16.39
C GLY A 99 -0.63 7.93 15.80
N SER A 100 -0.33 8.45 14.61
CA SER A 100 0.91 8.17 13.88
C SER A 100 2.11 8.89 14.52
N PHE A 101 3.22 8.19 14.73
CA PHE A 101 4.45 8.78 15.29
C PHE A 101 5.16 9.73 14.31
N LEU A 102 4.77 9.72 13.03
CA LEU A 102 5.28 10.65 12.04
C LEU A 102 4.47 11.95 11.95
N THR A 103 3.21 11.94 12.36
CA THR A 103 2.27 13.04 12.09
C THR A 103 1.45 13.50 13.29
N GLY A 104 1.37 12.71 14.36
CA GLY A 104 0.49 12.94 15.52
C GLY A 104 -1.00 12.70 15.25
N GLU A 105 -1.36 12.34 14.01
CA GLU A 105 -2.77 12.25 13.61
C GLU A 105 -3.39 10.89 13.96
N PRO A 106 -4.65 10.85 14.45
CA PRO A 106 -5.38 9.61 14.68
C PRO A 106 -5.48 8.74 13.43
N LEU A 107 -5.36 7.42 13.59
CA LEU A 107 -5.37 6.47 12.50
C LEU A 107 -6.66 5.66 12.46
N ALA A 108 -7.32 5.65 11.29
CA ALA A 108 -8.44 4.74 11.06
C ALA A 108 -8.01 3.26 11.16
N PRO A 109 -8.92 2.32 11.53
CA PRO A 109 -8.58 0.91 11.70
C PRO A 109 -7.88 0.27 10.49
N GLY A 110 -8.31 0.61 9.27
CA GLY A 110 -7.67 0.14 8.05
C GLY A 110 -6.22 0.65 7.88
N THR A 111 -5.93 1.85 8.38
CA THR A 111 -4.57 2.42 8.38
C THR A 111 -3.70 1.76 9.45
N LEU A 112 -4.24 1.51 10.65
CA LEU A 112 -3.55 0.72 11.69
C LEU A 112 -3.17 -0.68 11.18
N ALA A 113 -4.12 -1.38 10.54
CA ALA A 113 -3.85 -2.69 9.95
C ALA A 113 -2.76 -2.63 8.88
N LEU A 114 -2.71 -1.54 8.10
CA LEU A 114 -1.66 -1.31 7.12
C LEU A 114 -0.29 -1.03 7.76
N ARG A 115 -0.24 -0.30 8.89
CA ARG A 115 0.98 -0.11 9.69
C ARG A 115 1.52 -1.45 10.15
N LEU A 116 0.70 -2.25 10.82
CA LEU A 116 1.10 -3.59 11.27
C LEU A 116 1.52 -4.50 10.11
N ALA A 117 0.88 -4.41 8.94
CA ALA A 117 1.28 -5.18 7.76
C ALA A 117 2.69 -4.80 7.25
N GLY A 118 3.06 -3.52 7.32
CA GLY A 118 4.40 -3.05 7.00
C GLY A 118 5.45 -3.51 8.01
N VAL A 119 5.15 -3.41 9.32
CA VAL A 119 6.02 -3.94 10.38
C VAL A 119 6.20 -5.45 10.24
N ARG A 120 5.14 -6.19 9.92
CA ARG A 120 5.23 -7.63 9.62
C ARG A 120 6.11 -7.92 8.40
N ALA A 121 6.15 -7.03 7.41
CA ALA A 121 7.06 -7.17 6.28
C ALA A 121 8.52 -6.94 6.68
N LEU A 122 8.79 -6.03 7.63
CA LEU A 122 10.11 -5.85 8.25
C LEU A 122 10.59 -7.12 8.92
N TYR A 123 9.80 -7.70 9.83
CA TYR A 123 10.21 -8.92 10.54
C TYR A 123 10.42 -10.13 9.61
N ARG A 124 9.57 -10.29 8.59
CA ARG A 124 9.80 -11.32 7.57
C ARG A 124 11.09 -11.09 6.79
N ALA A 125 11.46 -9.84 6.54
CA ALA A 125 12.71 -9.49 5.88
C ALA A 125 13.93 -9.71 6.80
N LEU A 126 13.81 -9.43 8.09
CA LEU A 126 14.84 -9.74 9.11
C LEU A 126 15.03 -11.25 9.30
N ARG A 127 13.93 -12.03 9.27
CA ARG A 127 13.96 -13.49 9.24
C ARG A 127 14.63 -14.02 7.99
N TRP A 128 14.25 -13.49 6.84
CA TRP A 128 14.94 -13.80 5.59
C TRP A 128 16.42 -13.43 5.69
N ALA A 129 16.79 -12.33 6.36
CA ALA A 129 18.16 -11.96 6.64
C ALA A 129 18.92 -12.91 7.57
N GLY A 130 18.22 -13.74 8.35
CA GLY A 130 18.83 -14.49 9.45
C GLY A 130 19.25 -13.59 10.61
N ALA A 131 18.69 -12.38 10.69
CA ALA A 131 19.01 -11.38 11.72
C ALA A 131 18.08 -11.49 12.94
N ALA A 132 16.83 -11.91 12.75
CA ALA A 132 15.84 -12.10 13.81
C ALA A 132 14.86 -13.24 13.47
N ALA A 133 14.16 -13.77 14.45
CA ALA A 133 13.00 -14.64 14.20
C ALA A 133 11.76 -13.81 13.81
N ASP A 134 10.73 -14.47 13.27
CA ASP A 134 9.42 -13.83 13.17
C ASP A 134 8.81 -13.73 14.58
N PRO A 135 8.34 -12.55 15.03
CA PRO A 135 7.70 -12.42 16.33
C PRO A 135 6.45 -13.28 16.43
N GLU A 136 6.34 -14.05 17.51
CA GLU A 136 5.13 -14.78 17.82
C GLU A 136 3.99 -13.83 18.21
N GLY A 137 2.75 -14.18 17.87
CA GLY A 137 1.59 -13.46 18.40
C GLY A 137 1.41 -12.04 17.87
N PHE A 138 1.90 -11.75 16.67
CA PHE A 138 1.78 -10.44 16.03
C PHE A 138 0.33 -9.90 16.11
N PRO A 139 0.11 -8.68 16.61
CA PRO A 139 -1.22 -8.17 16.87
C PRO A 139 -2.05 -8.01 15.60
N SER A 140 -3.36 -7.94 15.80
CA SER A 140 -4.36 -7.71 14.75
C SER A 140 -5.29 -6.58 15.17
N VAL A 141 -5.64 -5.73 14.21
CA VAL A 141 -6.63 -4.67 14.42
C VAL A 141 -8.02 -5.23 14.14
N HIS A 142 -8.91 -5.10 15.11
CA HIS A 142 -10.34 -5.31 14.88
C HIS A 142 -10.96 -3.99 14.40
N ASP A 143 -11.64 -4.05 13.26
CA ASP A 143 -12.45 -2.95 12.76
C ASP A 143 -13.91 -3.39 12.89
N PRO A 144 -14.67 -2.81 13.83
CA PRO A 144 -16.03 -3.25 14.12
C PRO A 144 -17.03 -2.84 13.03
N THR A 145 -16.67 -1.90 12.15
CA THR A 145 -17.55 -1.45 11.08
C THR A 145 -17.78 -2.59 10.09
N PRO A 146 -19.02 -2.97 9.76
CA PRO A 146 -19.29 -3.99 8.74
C PRO A 146 -18.64 -3.65 7.39
N ALA A 147 -18.12 -4.66 6.68
CA ALA A 147 -17.38 -4.43 5.43
C ALA A 147 -18.18 -3.66 4.36
N HIS A 148 -19.51 -3.82 4.34
CA HIS A 148 -20.40 -3.13 3.40
C HIS A 148 -20.61 -1.64 3.74
N GLU A 149 -20.35 -1.24 4.98
CA GLU A 149 -20.46 0.15 5.46
C GLU A 149 -19.16 0.92 5.30
N ARG A 150 -18.00 0.24 5.22
CA ARG A 150 -16.68 0.89 5.25
C ARG A 150 -16.44 1.86 4.10
N ARG A 151 -17.22 1.78 3.01
CA ARG A 151 -17.20 2.69 1.84
C ARG A 151 -18.55 2.60 1.13
N PRO A 152 -19.58 3.36 1.57
CA PRO A 152 -20.88 3.29 0.93
C PRO A 152 -20.76 3.70 -0.54
N ALA A 153 -21.62 3.12 -1.39
CA ALA A 153 -21.72 3.54 -2.77
C ALA A 153 -22.12 5.02 -2.84
N LEU A 154 -21.65 5.73 -3.87
CA LEU A 154 -22.05 7.12 -4.10
C LEU A 154 -23.57 7.16 -4.31
N PRO A 155 -24.34 7.94 -3.51
CA PRO A 155 -25.77 8.07 -3.71
C PRO A 155 -26.11 8.49 -5.14
N GLN A 156 -27.13 7.88 -5.74
CA GLN A 156 -27.49 8.11 -7.14
C GLN A 156 -27.73 9.59 -7.46
N ALA A 157 -28.31 10.35 -6.53
CA ALA A 157 -28.51 11.79 -6.67
C ALA A 157 -27.17 12.56 -6.75
N LEU A 158 -26.16 12.18 -5.95
CA LEU A 158 -24.84 12.79 -6.00
C LEU A 158 -24.09 12.39 -7.27
N TYR A 159 -24.23 11.14 -7.72
CA TYR A 159 -23.67 10.70 -9.00
C TYR A 159 -24.22 11.52 -10.18
N LYS A 160 -25.54 11.72 -10.25
CA LYS A 160 -26.16 12.57 -11.28
C LYS A 160 -25.66 14.01 -11.23
N ARG A 161 -25.51 14.59 -10.04
CA ARG A 161 -24.95 15.94 -9.85
C ARG A 161 -23.49 16.03 -10.31
N LEU A 162 -22.69 14.99 -10.06
CA LEU A 162 -21.31 14.91 -10.54
C LEU A 162 -21.27 14.92 -12.07
N LEU A 163 -22.09 14.12 -12.74
CA LEU A 163 -22.12 14.10 -14.21
C LEU A 163 -22.55 15.46 -14.79
N LEU A 164 -23.55 16.11 -14.21
CA LEU A 164 -23.95 17.47 -14.62
C LEU A 164 -22.84 18.51 -14.38
N TYR A 165 -22.05 18.35 -13.32
CA TYR A 165 -20.91 19.25 -13.06
C TYR A 165 -19.79 19.08 -14.11
N LEU A 166 -19.64 17.87 -14.66
CA LEU A 166 -18.61 17.54 -15.65
C LEU A 166 -19.08 17.74 -17.10
N SER A 167 -20.30 18.22 -17.35
CA SER A 167 -20.89 18.30 -18.69
C SER A 167 -20.43 19.53 -19.51
N GLY A 168 -19.17 19.94 -19.37
CA GLY A 168 -18.57 20.99 -20.20
C GLY A 168 -18.21 20.51 -21.60
N ASP A 169 -18.13 21.45 -22.55
CA ASP A 169 -17.86 21.15 -23.96
C ASP A 169 -16.37 21.08 -24.31
N ASP A 170 -15.49 21.45 -23.38
CA ASP A 170 -14.05 21.33 -23.56
C ASP A 170 -13.58 19.87 -23.42
N VAL A 171 -12.38 19.59 -23.94
CA VAL A 171 -11.81 18.24 -23.98
C VAL A 171 -11.61 17.65 -22.58
N GLU A 172 -11.30 18.48 -21.59
CA GLU A 172 -11.01 18.03 -20.23
C GLU A 172 -12.31 17.62 -19.52
N SER A 173 -13.36 18.42 -19.69
CA SER A 173 -14.71 18.12 -19.23
C SER A 173 -15.26 16.83 -19.86
N GLN A 174 -15.17 16.68 -21.19
CA GLN A 174 -15.60 15.46 -21.89
C GLN A 174 -14.84 14.21 -21.40
N ARG A 175 -13.51 14.33 -21.24
CA ARG A 175 -12.67 13.25 -20.71
C ARG A 175 -13.08 12.87 -19.29
N ASP A 176 -13.25 13.84 -18.42
CA ASP A 176 -13.55 13.60 -17.00
C ASP A 176 -14.98 13.08 -16.81
N HIS A 177 -15.92 13.55 -17.63
CA HIS A 177 -17.28 13.01 -17.71
C HIS A 177 -17.26 11.53 -18.12
N LEU A 178 -16.59 11.19 -19.22
CA LEU A 178 -16.45 9.80 -19.68
C LEU A 178 -15.74 8.93 -18.63
N ALA A 179 -14.71 9.44 -17.98
CA ALA A 179 -14.01 8.74 -16.90
C ALA A 179 -14.95 8.43 -15.73
N ALA A 180 -15.76 9.40 -15.29
CA ALA A 180 -16.76 9.20 -14.24
C ALA A 180 -17.80 8.13 -14.64
N ARG A 181 -18.26 8.16 -15.90
CA ARG A 181 -19.20 7.15 -16.42
C ARG A 181 -18.60 5.76 -16.52
N LEU A 182 -17.37 5.61 -17.01
CA LEU A 182 -16.67 4.32 -17.04
C LEU A 182 -16.49 3.72 -15.63
N MET A 183 -16.24 4.57 -14.63
CA MET A 183 -16.14 4.12 -13.24
C MET A 183 -17.51 3.76 -12.64
N GLY A 184 -18.52 4.61 -12.84
CA GLY A 184 -19.84 4.46 -12.22
C GLY A 184 -20.75 3.44 -12.89
N GLU A 185 -20.69 3.32 -14.22
CA GLU A 185 -21.59 2.46 -15.01
C GLU A 185 -20.91 1.15 -15.44
N ALA A 186 -19.63 1.20 -15.81
CA ALA A 186 -18.88 0.02 -16.26
C ALA A 186 -17.98 -0.61 -15.17
N GLY A 187 -17.90 0.02 -14.00
CA GLY A 187 -17.18 -0.53 -12.84
C GLY A 187 -15.66 -0.58 -13.01
N LEU A 188 -15.09 0.27 -13.87
CA LEU A 188 -13.64 0.41 -13.98
C LEU A 188 -13.07 1.07 -12.73
N ARG A 189 -11.87 0.63 -12.32
CA ARG A 189 -11.10 1.37 -11.31
C ARG A 189 -10.41 2.56 -11.96
N LEU A 190 -10.13 3.61 -11.19
CA LEU A 190 -9.39 4.79 -11.67
C LEU A 190 -8.08 4.42 -12.40
N SER A 191 -7.30 3.50 -11.85
CA SER A 191 -6.05 3.05 -12.49
C SER A 191 -6.26 2.27 -13.79
N GLU A 192 -7.43 1.64 -13.95
CA GLU A 192 -7.80 0.96 -15.18
C GLU A 192 -8.23 2.00 -16.23
N VAL A 193 -9.03 3.02 -15.85
CA VAL A 193 -9.41 4.15 -16.73
C VAL A 193 -8.19 4.91 -17.25
N VAL A 194 -7.29 5.33 -16.35
CA VAL A 194 -6.07 6.07 -16.73
C VAL A 194 -5.12 5.26 -17.60
N GLY A 195 -5.21 3.92 -17.54
CA GLY A 195 -4.40 3.01 -18.35
C GLY A 195 -5.11 2.48 -19.61
N LEU A 196 -6.27 3.02 -19.98
CA LEU A 196 -6.96 2.64 -21.20
C LEU A 196 -6.18 3.15 -22.43
N GLU A 197 -6.17 2.31 -23.47
CA GLU A 197 -5.64 2.63 -24.78
C GLU A 197 -6.77 2.42 -25.78
N VAL A 198 -6.71 3.11 -26.93
CA VAL A 198 -7.77 3.04 -27.96
C VAL A 198 -8.05 1.59 -28.38
N GLY A 199 -7.00 0.77 -28.52
CA GLY A 199 -7.12 -0.65 -28.89
C GLY A 199 -7.75 -1.55 -27.83
N HIS A 200 -8.08 -1.03 -26.64
CA HIS A 200 -8.82 -1.75 -25.61
C HIS A 200 -10.35 -1.61 -25.77
N VAL A 201 -10.82 -0.69 -26.61
CA VAL A 201 -12.24 -0.39 -26.78
C VAL A 201 -12.73 -0.95 -28.11
N LEU A 202 -13.56 -1.99 -28.04
CA LEU A 202 -14.15 -2.66 -29.19
C LEU A 202 -15.56 -2.10 -29.42
N LEU A 203 -15.62 -0.87 -29.97
CA LEU A 203 -16.88 -0.13 -30.14
C LEU A 203 -17.93 -0.89 -30.97
N GLY A 204 -17.50 -1.64 -32.00
CA GLY A 204 -18.40 -2.45 -32.83
C GLY A 204 -19.07 -3.60 -32.07
N GLU A 205 -18.39 -4.13 -31.05
CA GLU A 205 -18.89 -5.22 -30.20
C GLU A 205 -19.53 -4.70 -28.91
N GLY A 206 -19.37 -3.40 -28.61
CA GLY A 206 -19.77 -2.80 -27.34
C GLY A 206 -19.00 -3.41 -26.16
N LEU A 207 -17.73 -3.75 -26.35
CA LEU A 207 -16.88 -4.36 -25.31
C LEU A 207 -15.68 -3.47 -24.97
N LEU A 208 -15.20 -3.61 -23.74
CA LEU A 208 -13.95 -3.01 -23.28
C LEU A 208 -13.05 -4.07 -22.64
N GLU A 209 -11.79 -4.09 -23.02
CA GLU A 209 -10.77 -4.99 -22.50
C GLU A 209 -9.90 -4.31 -21.45
N VAL A 210 -9.97 -4.77 -20.20
CA VAL A 210 -9.01 -4.39 -19.16
C VAL A 210 -7.86 -5.39 -19.20
N ARG A 211 -6.73 -5.01 -19.81
CA ARG A 211 -5.55 -5.89 -19.91
C ARG A 211 -4.77 -6.05 -18.60
N LYS A 212 -4.72 -5.00 -17.78
CA LYS A 212 -3.97 -4.99 -16.50
C LYS A 212 -4.88 -4.57 -15.33
N GLY A 213 -5.72 -5.49 -14.88
CA GLY A 213 -6.53 -5.30 -13.66
C GLY A 213 -5.74 -5.51 -12.36
N LYS A 214 -6.42 -5.42 -11.21
CA LYS A 214 -5.82 -5.77 -9.91
C LYS A 214 -5.16 -7.15 -9.97
N GLY A 215 -3.91 -7.22 -9.52
CA GLY A 215 -3.17 -8.48 -9.46
C GLY A 215 -2.82 -9.04 -10.84
N GLY A 216 -2.82 -8.21 -11.89
CA GLY A 216 -2.45 -8.62 -13.25
C GLY A 216 -3.53 -9.40 -13.99
N LYS A 217 -4.77 -9.43 -13.48
CA LYS A 217 -5.86 -10.16 -14.13
C LYS A 217 -6.48 -9.32 -15.24
N ALA A 218 -6.55 -9.90 -16.44
CA ALA A 218 -7.30 -9.34 -17.55
C ALA A 218 -8.79 -9.69 -17.42
N ARG A 219 -9.66 -8.83 -17.95
CA ARG A 219 -11.10 -9.10 -18.09
C ARG A 219 -11.68 -8.28 -19.25
N THR A 220 -12.72 -8.80 -19.87
CA THR A 220 -13.56 -8.07 -20.83
C THR A 220 -14.89 -7.75 -20.17
N LEU A 221 -15.42 -6.55 -20.42
CA LEU A 221 -16.69 -6.11 -19.87
C LEU A 221 -17.55 -5.44 -20.94
N PRO A 222 -18.88 -5.61 -20.87
CA PRO A 222 -19.80 -4.96 -21.80
C PRO A 222 -19.90 -3.45 -21.49
N LEU A 223 -20.03 -2.65 -22.54
CA LEU A 223 -20.34 -1.23 -22.48
C LEU A 223 -21.81 -1.01 -22.82
N GLY A 224 -22.48 -0.17 -22.01
CA GLY A 224 -23.84 0.26 -22.32
C GLY A 224 -23.87 1.12 -23.59
N ARG A 225 -24.98 1.09 -24.33
CA ARG A 225 -25.15 1.87 -25.58
C ARG A 225 -24.84 3.36 -25.41
N GLY A 226 -25.18 3.93 -24.25
CA GLY A 226 -24.89 5.34 -23.94
C GLY A 226 -23.41 5.63 -23.68
N LEU A 227 -22.63 4.64 -23.24
CA LEU A 227 -21.17 4.75 -23.10
C LEU A 227 -20.45 4.55 -24.44
N VAL A 228 -21.00 3.72 -25.34
CA VAL A 228 -20.43 3.52 -26.69
C VAL A 228 -20.57 4.75 -27.58
N ARG A 229 -21.59 5.58 -27.33
CA ARG A 229 -21.88 6.79 -28.13
C ARG A 229 -21.07 8.02 -27.72
N GLU A 230 -20.60 8.05 -26.48
CA GLU A 230 -19.80 9.14 -25.92
C GLU A 230 -18.32 8.89 -26.21
#